data_AF-A0A0A2BEC6-F1
#
_entry.id   AF-A0A0A2BEC6-F1
#
_cell.length_a   1.000
_cell.length_b   1.000
_cell.length_c   1.000
_cell.angle_alpha   90.00
_cell.angle_beta   90.00
_cell.angle_gamma   90.00
#
_symmetry.space_group_name_H-M   'P 1'
#
loop_
_entity.id
_entity.type
_entity.pdbx_description
1 polymer ?
#
loop_
_entity_poly.entity_id
_entity_poly.type
_entity_poly.pdbx_seq_one_letter_code
_entity_poly.pdbx_strand_id
1 'polypeptide(L)' 'MVHSSQPPGMPSDELCLYLKRKFALTDKAIELGIKKSIEENAPLSIILWSYGLITVSQYQTLLDWINQN' A
#
# COMPACT_ATOMS: atom_id res chain seq x y z
N MET A 1 9.06 -23.21 5.15
CA MET A 1 10.01 -22.09 4.89
C MET A 1 9.36 -21.21 3.85
N VAL A 2 8.76 -20.08 4.25
CA VAL A 2 8.29 -19.06 3.30
C VAL A 2 9.18 -17.85 3.48
N HIS A 3 9.91 -17.54 2.42
CA HIS A 3 10.76 -16.37 2.30
C HIS A 3 9.85 -15.19 1.93
N SER A 4 9.61 -14.27 2.86
CA SER A 4 9.13 -12.94 2.51
C SER A 4 10.01 -11.94 3.25
N SER A 5 11.27 -11.91 2.84
CA SER A 5 12.29 -10.96 3.27
C SER A 5 11.99 -9.60 2.61
N GLN A 6 10.95 -8.88 3.03
CA GLN A 6 10.71 -7.53 2.55
C GLN A 6 10.64 -6.55 3.72
N PRO A 7 11.65 -5.66 3.88
CA PRO A 7 11.70 -4.75 5.02
C PRO A 7 10.52 -3.77 4.97
N PRO A 8 9.97 -3.37 6.13
CA PRO A 8 8.74 -2.57 6.25
C PRO A 8 8.94 -1.08 5.92
N GLY A 9 9.76 -0.72 4.93
CA GLY A 9 10.22 0.66 4.71
C GLY A 9 10.13 1.22 3.29
N MET A 10 10.09 0.38 2.26
CA MET A 10 9.96 0.83 0.87
C MET A 10 8.87 0.03 0.18
N PRO A 11 7.79 0.68 -0.30
CA PRO A 11 6.85 -0.03 -1.15
C PRO A 11 7.61 -0.52 -2.38
N SER A 12 7.56 -1.83 -2.63
CA SER A 12 8.09 -2.39 -3.86
C SER A 12 7.48 -1.66 -5.05
N ASP A 13 8.27 -1.42 -6.10
CA ASP A 13 7.83 -0.73 -7.32
C ASP A 13 6.53 -1.34 -7.87
N GLU A 14 6.38 -2.66 -7.70
CA GLU A 14 5.17 -3.41 -8.03
C GLU A 14 3.92 -2.96 -7.25
N LEU A 15 4.05 -2.69 -5.94
CA LEU A 15 2.93 -2.21 -5.11
C LEU A 15 2.52 -0.80 -5.59
N CYS A 16 3.48 0.06 -5.89
CA CYS A 16 3.22 1.40 -6.43
C CYS A 16 2.50 1.30 -7.79
N LEU A 17 3.00 0.48 -8.71
CA LEU A 17 2.37 0.22 -10.00
C LEU A 17 0.98 -0.38 -9.89
N TYR A 18 0.76 -1.29 -8.92
CA TYR A 18 -0.54 -1.88 -8.64
C TYR A 18 -1.51 -0.84 -8.11
N LEU A 19 -1.09 0.01 -7.18
CA LEU A 19 -1.86 1.13 -6.65
C LEU A 19 -2.29 2.11 -7.76
N LYS A 20 -1.35 2.47 -8.66
CA LYS A 20 -1.62 3.33 -9.81
C LYS A 20 -2.56 2.69 -10.83
N ARG A 21 -2.34 1.43 -11.20
CA ARG A 21 -3.16 0.75 -12.24
C ARG A 21 -4.53 0.34 -11.74
N LYS A 22 -4.62 -0.19 -10.52
CA LYS A 22 -5.83 -0.87 -10.00
C LYS A 22 -6.74 0.06 -9.19
N PHE A 23 -6.19 1.16 -8.66
CA PHE A 23 -6.95 2.14 -7.87
C PHE A 23 -6.87 3.55 -8.45
N ALA A 24 -6.23 3.73 -9.63
CA ALA A 24 -6.05 5.03 -10.28
C ALA A 24 -5.44 6.09 -9.34
N LEU A 25 -4.62 5.66 -8.38
CA LEU A 25 -3.97 6.56 -7.43
C LEU A 25 -2.92 7.41 -8.14
N THR A 26 -2.91 8.70 -7.81
CA THR A 26 -1.87 9.62 -8.28
C THR A 26 -0.58 9.40 -7.49
N ASP A 27 0.56 9.71 -8.12
CA ASP A 27 1.87 9.65 -7.46
C ASP A 27 1.87 10.41 -6.12
N LYS A 28 1.22 11.58 -6.07
CA LYS A 28 1.06 12.36 -4.83
C LYS A 28 0.33 11.61 -3.72
N ALA A 29 -0.72 10.85 -4.04
CA ALA A 29 -1.46 10.08 -3.05
C ALA A 29 -0.60 8.94 -2.47
N ILE A 30 0.21 8.32 -3.33
CA ILE A 30 1.15 7.26 -2.93
C ILE A 30 2.28 7.84 -2.08
N GLU A 31 2.91 8.94 -2.50
CA GLU A 31 3.95 9.63 -1.73
C GLU A 31 3.45 10.08 -0.35
N LEU A 32 2.24 10.66 -0.30
CA LEU A 32 1.63 11.08 0.96
C LEU A 32 1.37 9.87 1.87
N GLY A 33 0.87 8.78 1.30
CA GLY A 33 0.67 7.51 2.00
C GLY A 33 1.98 6.96 2.57
N ILE A 34 3.08 6.99 1.81
CA ILE A 34 4.40 6.51 2.25
C ILE A 34 4.92 7.37 3.39
N LYS A 35 4.86 8.69 3.25
CA LYS A 35 5.31 9.61 4.29
C LYS A 35 4.55 9.40 5.60
N LYS A 36 3.23 9.22 5.51
CA LYS A 36 2.37 8.95 6.67
C LYS A 36 2.58 7.56 7.25
N SER A 37 2.84 6.56 6.40
CA SER A 37 3.19 5.21 6.81
C SER A 37 4.46 5.20 7.67
N ILE A 38 5.46 5.99 7.30
CA ILE A 38 6.70 6.14 8.08
C ILE A 38 6.44 6.91 9.39
N GLU A 39 5.68 8.00 9.34
CA GLU A 39 5.38 8.86 10.50
C GLU A 39 4.56 8.13 11.58
N GLU A 40 3.53 7.41 11.16
CA GLU A 40 2.60 6.69 12.05
C GLU A 40 3.09 5.26 12.37
N ASN A 41 4.21 4.84 11.78
CA ASN A 41 4.69 3.45 11.81
C ASN A 41 3.60 2.44 11.38
N ALA A 42 2.74 2.84 10.44
CA ALA A 42 1.59 2.08 9.99
C ALA A 42 1.80 1.61 8.55
N PRO A 43 1.24 0.46 8.13
CA PRO A 43 1.37 0.02 6.75
C PRO A 43 0.64 0.96 5.79
N LEU A 44 1.25 1.22 4.62
CA LEU A 44 0.71 2.08 3.57
C LEU A 44 -0.75 1.76 3.22
N SER A 45 -1.12 0.48 3.23
CA SER A 45 -2.48 0.00 2.96
C SER A 45 -3.50 0.54 3.96
N ILE A 46 -3.17 0.63 5.25
CA ILE A 46 -4.04 1.22 6.28
C ILE A 46 -4.19 2.71 6.07
N ILE A 47 -3.09 3.41 5.77
CA ILE A 47 -3.12 4.86 5.52
C ILE A 47 -4.00 5.18 4.30
N LEU A 48 -3.86 4.43 3.20
CA LEU A 48 -4.69 4.59 2.01
C LEU A 48 -6.19 4.46 2.32
N TRP A 49 -6.57 3.46 3.11
CA TRP A 49 -7.97 3.28 3.53
C TRP A 49 -8.43 4.37 4.50
N SER A 50 -7.60 4.73 5.48
CA SER A 50 -7.91 5.76 6.46
C SER A 50 -8.12 7.14 5.83
N TYR A 51 -7.40 7.44 4.75
CA TYR A 51 -7.58 8.68 3.98
C TYR A 51 -8.77 8.63 3.01
N GLY A 52 -9.47 7.49 2.92
CA GLY A 52 -10.58 7.30 1.98
C GLY A 52 -10.14 7.24 0.52
N LEU A 53 -8.84 7.00 0.26
CA LEU A 53 -8.29 6.89 -1.09
C LEU A 53 -8.69 5.57 -1.76
N ILE A 54 -9.05 4.57 -0.95
CA ILE A 54 -9.53 3.26 -1.39
C ILE A 54 -10.76 2.84 -0.57
N THR A 55 -11.68 2.11 -1.20
CA THR A 55 -12.85 1.52 -0.52
C THR A 55 -12.48 0.26 0.26
N VAL A 56 -13.37 -0.23 1.12
CA VAL A 56 -13.16 -1.47 1.90
C VAL A 56 -12.87 -2.67 0.99
N SER A 57 -13.60 -2.83 -0.13
CA SER A 57 -13.36 -3.93 -1.09
C SER A 57 -11.98 -3.84 -1.75
N GLN A 58 -11.56 -2.62 -2.06
CA GLN A 58 -10.27 -2.28 -2.65
C GLN A 58 -9.14 -2.52 -1.64
N TYR A 59 -9.33 -2.14 -0.38
CA TYR A 59 -8.44 -2.45 0.74
C TYR A 59 -8.28 -3.95 0.96
N GLN A 60 -9.37 -4.72 0.95
CA GLN A 60 -9.31 -6.17 1.08
C GLN A 60 -8.49 -6.81 -0.04
N THR A 61 -8.65 -6.34 -1.29
CA THR A 61 -7.85 -6.84 -2.42
C THR A 61 -6.37 -6.46 -2.27
N LEU A 62 -6.08 -5.26 -1.78
CA LEU A 62 -4.72 -4.81 -1.55
C LEU A 62 -4.03 -5.65 -0.47
N LEU A 63 -4.74 -5.94 0.64
CA LEU A 63 -4.25 -6.81 1.69
C LEU A 63 -4.00 -8.24 1.20
N ASP A 64 -4.92 -8.77 0.39
CA ASP A 64 -4.79 -10.09 -0.21
C ASP A 64 -3.56 -10.16 -1.14
N TRP A 65 -3.34 -9.13 -1.97
CA TRP A 65 -2.15 -9.03 -2.82
C TRP A 65 -0.85 -8.95 -2.01
N ILE A 66 -0.82 -8.16 -0.92
CA ILE A 66 0.33 -8.06 0.00
C ILE A 66 0.58 -9.40 0.71
N ASN A 67 -0.45 -10.20 0.97
CA ASN A 67 -0.28 -11.51 1.62
C ASN A 67 0.20 -12.58 0.65
N GLN A 68 -0.18 -12.48 -0.63
CA GLN A 68 0.20 -13.41 -1.69
C GLN A 68 1.61 -13.17 -2.27
N ASN A 69 2.22 -12.01 -2.04
CA ASN A 69 3.49 -11.57 -2.62
C ASN A 69 4.51 -11.24 -1.53
#